data_AF-A0A851FSY1-F1
#
_entry.id   AF-A0A851FSY1-F1
#
_cell.length_a   1.000
_cell.length_b   1.000
_cell.length_c   1.000
_cell.angle_alpha   90.00
_cell.angle_beta   90.00
_cell.angle_gamma   90.00
#
_symmetry.space_group_name_H-M   'P 1'
#
loop_
_entity.id
_entity.type
_entity.pdbx_description
1 polymer ?
#
loop_
_entity_poly.entity_id
_entity_poly.type
_entity_poly.pdbx_seq_one_letter_code
_entity_poly.pdbx_strand_id
1 'polypeptide(L)'
;MSSKEEILSDGRFSCVARDPRFWEMPEKERKVKIDKRFRAMFHDKKFKLRYTVDKRGRPVNFSSTENLRKFYALSESDSDLSENDSKEHTEKKKKKKKAKGKGEADS
;
A
#
# COMPACT_ATOMS: atom_id res chain seq x y z
N MET A 1 -1.39 15.75 4.97
CA MET A 1 -2.30 16.84 5.40
C MET A 1 -2.23 18.02 4.43
N SER A 2 -1.04 18.50 4.04
CA SER A 2 -0.84 19.60 3.06
C SER A 2 -1.64 19.51 1.74
N SER A 3 -1.77 18.33 1.14
CA SER A 3 -2.47 18.18 -0.15
C SER A 3 -3.97 18.41 -0.09
N LYS A 4 -4.59 18.31 1.09
CA LYS A 4 -6.05 18.47 1.25
C LYS A 4 -6.45 19.94 1.25
N GLU A 5 -5.56 20.80 1.77
CA GLU A 5 -5.72 22.25 1.78
C GLU A 5 -5.59 22.85 0.37
N GLU A 6 -4.67 22.33 -0.45
CA GLU A 6 -4.54 22.71 -1.86
C GLU A 6 -5.82 22.42 -2.66
N ILE A 7 -6.43 21.23 -2.44
CA ILE A 7 -7.69 20.82 -3.10
C ILE A 7 -8.86 21.70 -2.66
N LEU A 8 -8.89 22.12 -1.40
CA LEU A 8 -9.92 23.01 -0.86
C LEU A 8 -9.76 24.46 -1.35
N SER A 9 -8.53 24.89 -1.61
CA SER A 9 -8.22 26.22 -2.16
C SER A 9 -8.57 26.35 -3.64
N ASP A 10 -8.53 25.26 -4.42
CA ASP A 10 -8.92 25.26 -5.82
C ASP A 10 -10.46 25.28 -5.94
N GLY A 11 -10.99 26.36 -6.51
CA GLY A 11 -12.43 26.54 -6.73
C GLY A 11 -13.07 25.39 -7.52
N ARG A 12 -12.31 24.73 -8.41
CA ARG A 12 -12.79 23.59 -9.21
C ARG A 12 -13.10 22.34 -8.37
N PHE A 13 -12.37 22.13 -7.28
CA PHE A 13 -12.48 20.92 -6.45
C PHE A 13 -13.07 21.17 -5.05
N SER A 14 -13.31 22.44 -4.69
CA SER A 14 -13.92 22.84 -3.42
C SER A 14 -15.23 22.10 -3.08
N CYS A 15 -16.04 21.76 -4.09
CA CYS A 15 -17.31 21.05 -3.92
C CYS A 15 -17.12 19.55 -3.61
N VAL A 16 -16.07 18.93 -4.15
CA VAL A 16 -15.79 17.47 -4.02
C VAL A 16 -15.51 17.09 -2.56
N ALA A 17 -14.91 17.98 -1.77
CA ALA A 17 -14.64 17.71 -0.37
C ALA A 17 -15.88 17.74 0.52
N ARG A 18 -16.93 18.48 0.10
CA ARG A 18 -18.16 18.69 0.87
C ARG A 18 -19.30 17.78 0.43
N ASP A 19 -19.32 17.36 -0.82
CA ASP A 19 -20.39 16.54 -1.38
C ASP A 19 -20.25 15.08 -0.92
N PRO A 20 -21.26 14.52 -0.22
CA PRO A 20 -21.24 13.15 0.29
C PRO A 20 -21.13 12.09 -0.81
N ARG A 21 -21.47 12.43 -2.07
CA ARG A 21 -21.28 11.54 -3.22
C ARG A 21 -19.81 11.17 -3.45
N PHE A 22 -18.90 12.06 -3.10
CA PHE A 22 -17.45 11.86 -3.27
C PHE A 22 -16.76 11.43 -1.98
N TRP A 23 -17.51 11.16 -0.90
CA TRP A 23 -16.93 10.58 0.29
C TRP A 23 -16.50 9.14 0.04
N GLU A 24 -15.23 8.87 0.34
CA GLU A 24 -14.72 7.52 0.30
C GLU A 24 -15.41 6.67 1.37
N MET A 25 -15.76 5.43 1.01
CA MET A 25 -16.38 4.49 1.93
C MET A 25 -15.44 4.24 3.14
N PRO A 26 -15.96 4.27 4.38
CA PRO A 26 -15.16 4.05 5.58
C PRO A 26 -14.37 2.74 5.51
N GLU A 27 -13.15 2.72 6.04
CA GLU A 27 -12.31 1.52 5.96
C GLU A 27 -12.93 0.28 6.62
N LYS A 28 -13.74 0.49 7.68
CA LYS A 28 -14.44 -0.58 8.39
C LYS A 28 -15.46 -1.29 7.51
N GLU A 29 -16.12 -0.55 6.61
CA GLU A 29 -17.08 -1.08 5.64
C GLU A 29 -16.38 -1.62 4.39
N ARG A 30 -15.26 -0.98 4.02
CA ARG A 30 -14.44 -1.40 2.88
C ARG A 30 -13.76 -2.76 3.08
N LYS A 31 -13.42 -3.10 4.32
CA LYS A 31 -12.67 -4.33 4.66
C LYS A 31 -13.60 -5.43 5.17
N VAL A 32 -13.48 -6.62 4.59
CA VAL A 32 -14.25 -7.82 4.95
C VAL A 32 -13.57 -8.55 6.11
N LYS A 33 -14.35 -9.08 7.06
CA LYS A 33 -13.81 -9.92 8.16
C LYS A 33 -13.34 -11.27 7.63
N ILE A 34 -12.18 -11.73 8.11
CA ILE A 34 -11.63 -13.04 7.77
C ILE A 34 -12.23 -14.12 8.68
N ASP A 35 -12.67 -15.22 8.07
CA ASP A 35 -13.02 -16.46 8.76
C ASP A 35 -11.75 -17.23 9.19
N LYS A 36 -11.82 -17.98 10.29
CA LYS A 36 -10.72 -18.71 10.92
C LYS A 36 -9.97 -19.61 9.94
N ARG A 37 -10.68 -20.22 8.97
CA ARG A 37 -10.11 -21.12 7.96
C ARG A 37 -9.09 -20.44 7.06
N PHE A 38 -9.19 -19.13 6.88
CA PHE A 38 -8.40 -18.38 5.91
C PHE A 38 -7.28 -17.54 6.52
N ARG A 39 -7.10 -17.58 7.85
CA ARG A 39 -5.98 -16.88 8.53
C ARG A 39 -4.61 -17.33 8.02
N ALA A 40 -4.46 -18.61 7.69
CA ALA A 40 -3.22 -19.18 7.19
C ALA A 40 -2.70 -18.51 5.90
N MET A 41 -3.56 -17.87 5.10
CA MET A 41 -3.16 -17.21 3.84
C MET A 41 -2.13 -16.09 4.02
N PHE A 42 -2.06 -15.48 5.21
CA PHE A 42 -1.10 -14.41 5.51
C PHE A 42 0.26 -14.93 5.98
N HIS A 43 0.32 -16.14 6.53
CA HIS A 43 1.51 -16.66 7.20
C HIS A 43 2.19 -17.76 6.39
N ASP A 44 1.41 -18.67 5.80
CA ASP A 44 1.92 -19.84 5.11
C ASP A 44 2.63 -19.46 3.81
N LYS A 45 3.84 -20.00 3.64
CA LYS A 45 4.65 -19.80 2.42
C LYS A 45 3.94 -20.29 1.16
N LYS A 46 3.01 -21.25 1.30
CA LYS A 46 2.20 -21.79 0.20
C LYS A 46 1.37 -20.72 -0.51
N PHE A 47 0.96 -19.67 0.20
CA PHE A 47 0.16 -18.57 -0.35
C PHE A 47 0.97 -17.30 -0.60
N LYS A 48 2.22 -17.23 -0.12
CA LYS A 48 3.13 -16.09 -0.29
C LYS A 48 3.81 -16.13 -1.64
N LEU A 49 3.13 -15.62 -2.66
CA LEU A 49 3.71 -15.36 -3.97
C LEU A 49 4.14 -13.89 -4.11
N ARG A 50 5.32 -13.68 -4.70
CA ARG A 50 5.89 -12.37 -5.02
C ARG A 50 5.97 -12.20 -6.53
N TYR A 51 5.33 -11.15 -7.03
CA TYR A 51 5.42 -10.77 -8.43
C TYR A 51 6.35 -9.58 -8.56
N THR A 52 7.36 -9.70 -9.42
CA THR A 52 8.34 -8.65 -9.72
C THR A 52 7.92 -7.81 -10.93
N VAL A 53 6.99 -8.31 -11.75
CA VAL A 53 6.56 -7.70 -13.00
C VAL A 53 5.03 -7.79 -13.10
N ASP A 54 4.40 -6.68 -13.47
CA ASP A 54 2.96 -6.61 -13.74
C ASP A 54 2.61 -7.21 -15.11
N LYS A 55 1.33 -7.48 -15.40
CA LYS A 55 0.84 -7.95 -16.71
C LYS A 55 1.27 -7.05 -17.87
N ARG A 56 1.55 -5.78 -17.59
CA ARG A 56 2.02 -4.76 -18.56
C ARG A 56 3.54 -4.66 -18.66
N GLY A 57 4.30 -5.59 -18.05
CA GLY A 57 5.75 -5.61 -18.10
C GLY A 57 6.46 -4.60 -17.19
N ARG A 58 5.71 -3.76 -16.44
CA ARG A 58 6.31 -2.79 -15.52
C ARG A 58 6.91 -3.54 -14.32
N PRO A 59 8.14 -3.22 -13.89
CA PRO A 59 8.67 -3.78 -12.66
C PRO A 59 7.91 -3.21 -11.46
N VAL A 60 7.29 -4.09 -10.68
CA VAL A 60 6.55 -3.73 -9.48
C VAL A 60 6.90 -4.69 -8.34
N ASN A 61 6.86 -4.19 -7.11
CA ASN A 61 7.02 -5.03 -5.93
C ASN A 61 5.63 -5.29 -5.37
N PHE A 62 4.95 -6.33 -5.86
CA PHE A 62 3.66 -6.74 -5.29
C PHE A 62 3.79 -8.09 -4.59
N SER A 63 3.45 -8.09 -3.30
CA SER A 63 3.25 -9.33 -2.55
C SER A 63 1.77 -9.68 -2.48
N SER A 64 1.44 -10.96 -2.63
CA SER A 64 0.10 -11.52 -2.36
C SER A 64 -0.46 -11.06 -1.02
N THR A 65 0.36 -11.10 0.04
CA THR A 65 -0.02 -10.65 1.39
C THR A 65 -0.38 -9.17 1.47
N GLU A 66 0.35 -8.31 0.75
CA GLU A 66 0.05 -6.87 0.69
C GLU A 66 -1.28 -6.59 0.00
N ASN A 67 -1.62 -7.38 -1.02
CA ASN A 67 -2.91 -7.25 -1.70
C ASN A 67 -4.07 -7.72 -0.82
N LEU A 68 -3.92 -8.85 -0.12
CA LEU A 68 -4.94 -9.36 0.79
C LEU A 68 -5.22 -8.37 1.95
N ARG A 69 -4.19 -7.70 2.46
CA ARG A 69 -4.33 -6.66 3.53
C ARG A 69 -5.23 -5.48 3.14
N LYS A 70 -5.44 -5.22 1.84
CA LYS A 70 -6.32 -4.12 1.39
C LYS A 70 -7.80 -4.45 1.57
N PHE A 71 -8.15 -5.72 1.38
CA PHE A 71 -9.54 -6.18 1.33
C PHE A 71 -10.05 -6.72 2.65
N TYR A 72 -9.15 -7.18 3.52
CA TYR A 72 -9.55 -7.86 4.74
C TYR A 72 -9.20 -7.09 6.00
N ALA A 73 -10.09 -7.16 6.99
CA ALA A 73 -9.86 -6.65 8.33
C ALA A 73 -9.07 -7.69 9.14
N LEU A 74 -7.79 -7.40 9.38
CA LEU A 74 -6.96 -8.17 10.29
C LEU A 74 -7.21 -7.69 11.72
N SER A 75 -7.55 -8.61 12.63
CA SER A 75 -7.53 -8.33 14.07
C SER A 75 -6.08 -8.13 14.51
N GLU A 76 -5.83 -7.27 15.51
CA GLU A 76 -4.48 -7.02 16.04
C GLU A 76 -3.75 -8.31 16.43
N SER A 77 -4.48 -9.34 16.89
CA SER A 77 -3.92 -10.65 17.23
C SER A 77 -3.36 -11.44 16.03
N ASP A 78 -3.72 -11.12 14.78
CA ASP A 78 -3.17 -11.73 13.56
C ASP A 78 -2.02 -10.92 12.93
N SER A 79 -1.82 -9.67 13.37
CA SER A 79 -0.80 -8.77 12.83
C SER A 79 0.62 -9.16 13.30
N ASP A 80 0.75 -9.63 14.54
CA ASP A 80 2.04 -9.83 15.22
C ASP A 80 2.84 -11.06 14.74
N LEU A 81 2.21 -11.98 14.00
CA LEU A 81 2.87 -13.19 13.51
C LEU A 81 3.57 -13.00 12.14
N SER A 82 3.69 -11.76 11.66
CA SER A 82 4.09 -11.47 10.26
C SER A 82 5.24 -10.46 10.11
N GLU A 83 5.98 -10.13 11.17
CA GLU A 83 6.91 -8.97 11.14
C GLU A 83 8.29 -9.20 10.48
N ASN A 84 8.63 -10.40 10.00
CA ASN A 84 10.03 -10.70 9.67
C ASN A 84 10.50 -10.44 8.21
N ASP A 85 9.62 -10.18 7.24
CA ASP A 85 10.05 -10.17 5.81
C ASP A 85 9.82 -8.85 5.04
N SER A 86 9.07 -7.89 5.60
CA SER A 86 8.73 -6.65 4.89
C SER A 86 9.72 -5.49 5.12
N LYS A 87 10.53 -5.53 6.19
CA LYS A 87 11.46 -4.43 6.55
C LYS A 87 12.72 -4.38 5.67
N GLU A 88 13.15 -5.50 5.06
CA GLU A 88 14.36 -5.51 4.22
C GLU A 88 14.22 -4.79 2.86
N HIS A 89 13.01 -4.71 2.31
CA HIS A 89 12.81 -4.18 0.96
C HIS A 89 12.70 -2.66 0.89
N THR A 90 12.31 -2.01 1.98
CA THR A 90 12.23 -0.54 2.09
C THR A 90 13.61 0.12 2.19
N GLU A 91 14.58 -0.55 2.82
CA GLU A 91 15.93 -0.01 2.99
C GLU A 91 16.76 -0.06 1.69
N LYS A 92 16.64 -1.15 0.92
CA LYS A 92 17.34 -1.29 -0.37
C LYS A 92 16.89 -0.25 -1.41
N LYS A 93 15.64 0.24 -1.34
CA LYS A 93 15.15 1.34 -2.21
C LYS A 93 15.70 2.72 -1.82
N LYS A 94 15.93 3.01 -0.52
CA LYS A 94 16.53 4.28 -0.08
C LYS A 94 18.00 4.39 -0.49
N LYS A 95 18.79 3.30 -0.43
CA LYS A 95 20.20 3.30 -0.88
C LYS A 95 20.34 3.52 -2.39
N LYS A 96 19.48 2.91 -3.24
CA LYS A 96 19.53 3.12 -4.70
C LYS A 96 19.15 4.53 -5.15
N LYS A 97 18.27 5.25 -4.43
CA LYS A 97 17.93 6.65 -4.77
C LYS A 97 19.04 7.65 -4.41
N LYS A 98 19.82 7.41 -3.35
CA LYS A 98 20.96 8.29 -2.98
C LYS A 98 22.15 8.20 -3.95
N ALA A 99 22.32 7.09 -4.65
CA ALA A 99 23.42 6.92 -5.61
C ALA A 99 23.17 7.59 -6.99
N LYS A 100 21.91 7.92 -7.32
CA LYS A 100 21.53 8.41 -8.66
C LYS A 100 21.40 9.93 -8.80
N GLY A 101 21.70 10.69 -7.74
CA GLY A 101 21.51 12.16 -7.69
C GLY A 101 22.81 12.97 -7.55
N LYS A 102 23.97 12.42 -7.92
CA LYS A 102 25.29 13.06 -7.74
C LYS A 102 26.12 13.24 -9.02
N GLY A 103 25.52 13.23 -10.21
CA GLY A 103 26.28 13.47 -11.44
C GLY A 103 25.41 14.09 -12.51
N GLU A 104 25.34 15.42 -12.53
CA GLU A 104 25.11 16.30 -13.70
C GLU A 104 24.92 17.74 -13.20
N ALA A 105 26.04 18.40 -12.94
CA ALA A 105 26.18 19.86 -12.84
C ALA A 105 27.68 20.17 -12.98
N ASP A 106 28.15 20.24 -14.22
CA ASP A 106 29.18 21.16 -14.76
C ASP A 106 29.74 20.61 -16.08
N SER A 107 29.34 21.23 -17.21
CA SER A 107 30.10 21.48 -18.46
C SER A 107 29.16 22.10 -19.50
#